data_AF-D0NQA1-F1
#
_entry.id   AF-D0NQA1-F1
#
_cell.length_a   1.000
_cell.length_b   1.000
_cell.length_c   1.000
_cell.angle_alpha   90.00
_cell.angle_beta   90.00
_cell.angle_gamma   90.00
#
_symmetry.space_group_name_H-M   'P 1'
#
loop_
_entity.id
_entity.type
_entity.pdbx_description
1 polymer ?
#
loop_
_entity_poly.entity_id
_entity_poly.type
_entity_poly.pdbx_seq_one_letter_code
_entity_poly.pdbx_strand_id
1 'polypeptide(L)'
;MVCDTSYNASVLADLELVVVVVDCSFTALVSGDPSVVRIFNLVRSRHDSSDLYLVTISFSVQDYEIPDQNKNGPALLGMLSVVNDMRADTIEQLYMVAPTYPFQRSLEFEIYDFVGLTNDSHLELRSIPLDPLSQPVSTLFTSRNRGFYDGAVQSNTHSMYSLLDTADTKTMLTHWDWSGETIIADSWAWVHGIHLVFGMQTVYSLLLLLLVTYQNIRTGKIWIGAPFAAVSTTTLVSRGFLVMISWYVNSFWTLYEFALSNAAKLSGHEIVHVHKELVHADVLVVYLGIVAFLSWIIRERIDPAIAIFLFEIIHKHRLSFIKISPPILNKIITYSDSVFQLDS
;
A
#
# COMPACT_ATOMS: atom_id res chain seq x y z
N MET A 1 34.29 -14.46 -3.23
CA MET A 1 32.86 -14.25 -2.91
C MET A 1 31.95 -14.80 -4.02
N VAL A 2 32.36 -15.88 -4.72
CA VAL A 2 31.65 -16.46 -5.89
C VAL A 2 31.36 -17.96 -5.67
N CYS A 3 31.72 -18.52 -4.50
CA CYS A 3 31.62 -19.97 -4.28
C CYS A 3 30.22 -20.43 -3.83
N ASP A 4 29.44 -19.57 -3.16
CA ASP A 4 28.22 -20.03 -2.47
C ASP A 4 26.99 -20.11 -3.41
N THR A 5 26.98 -19.39 -4.54
CA THR A 5 25.94 -19.50 -5.58
C THR A 5 26.19 -20.60 -6.61
N SER A 6 27.33 -21.30 -6.52
CA SER A 6 27.76 -22.30 -7.52
C SER A 6 27.03 -23.64 -7.43
N TYR A 7 26.21 -23.86 -6.39
CA TYR A 7 25.66 -25.18 -6.11
C TYR A 7 24.61 -25.65 -7.13
N ASN A 8 23.89 -24.74 -7.81
CA ASN A 8 22.89 -25.11 -8.82
C ASN A 8 22.97 -24.31 -10.13
N ALA A 9 23.80 -23.28 -10.20
CA ALA A 9 24.02 -22.50 -11.42
C ALA A 9 25.26 -23.02 -12.17
N SER A 10 25.24 -24.29 -12.58
CA SER A 10 26.35 -24.91 -13.34
C SER A 10 26.71 -24.10 -14.58
N VAL A 11 25.72 -23.47 -15.21
CA VAL A 11 25.88 -22.59 -16.37
C VAL A 11 26.79 -21.39 -16.06
N LEU A 12 26.76 -20.83 -14.85
CA LEU A 12 27.62 -19.69 -14.50
C LEU A 12 29.10 -20.08 -14.31
N ALA A 13 29.40 -21.33 -13.97
CA ALA A 13 30.77 -21.79 -13.73
C ALA A 13 31.63 -21.76 -15.00
N ASP A 14 30.99 -22.01 -16.15
CA ASP A 14 31.63 -22.05 -17.47
C ASP A 14 31.71 -20.68 -18.15
N LEU A 15 31.20 -19.64 -17.50
CA LEU A 15 31.20 -18.27 -18.01
C LEU A 15 32.33 -17.44 -17.37
N GLU A 16 32.80 -16.46 -18.12
CA GLU A 16 33.71 -15.43 -17.64
C GLU A 16 33.16 -14.02 -17.90
N LEU A 17 33.30 -13.15 -16.90
CA LEU A 17 32.80 -11.78 -16.96
C LEU A 17 33.62 -10.96 -17.96
N VAL A 18 32.94 -10.32 -18.90
CA VAL A 18 33.54 -9.39 -19.86
C VAL A 18 33.38 -7.95 -19.37
N VAL A 19 32.13 -7.53 -19.11
CA VAL A 19 31.83 -6.17 -18.66
C VAL A 19 30.53 -6.13 -17.85
N VAL A 20 30.51 -5.24 -16.85
CA VAL A 20 29.30 -4.91 -16.08
C VAL A 20 28.71 -3.63 -16.67
N VAL A 21 27.45 -3.68 -17.04
CA VAL A 21 26.66 -2.56 -17.54
C VAL A 21 25.62 -2.19 -16.48
N VAL A 22 25.66 -0.93 -16.06
CA VAL A 22 24.69 -0.36 -15.14
C VAL A 22 23.79 0.58 -15.93
N ASP A 23 22.48 0.36 -15.85
CA ASP A 23 21.51 1.25 -16.46
C ASP A 23 21.31 2.51 -15.60
N CYS A 24 22.00 3.60 -15.96
CA CYS A 24 21.88 4.88 -15.30
C CYS A 24 20.51 5.57 -15.49
N SER A 25 19.64 5.03 -16.36
CA SER A 25 18.27 5.51 -16.54
C SER A 25 17.25 4.79 -15.66
N PHE A 26 17.67 3.74 -14.94
CA PHE A 26 16.82 2.98 -14.04
C PHE A 26 16.25 3.88 -12.94
N THR A 27 14.92 3.94 -12.85
CA THR A 27 14.21 4.93 -12.03
C THR A 27 14.65 4.92 -10.57
N ALA A 28 14.81 3.75 -9.96
CA ALA A 28 15.25 3.63 -8.58
C ALA A 28 16.66 4.19 -8.36
N LEU A 29 17.57 4.01 -9.33
CA LEU A 29 18.91 4.57 -9.26
C LEU A 29 18.88 6.10 -9.41
N VAL A 30 18.02 6.62 -10.29
CA VAL A 30 17.84 8.07 -10.48
C VAL A 30 17.18 8.73 -9.26
N SER A 31 16.24 8.04 -8.62
CA SER A 31 15.57 8.50 -7.39
C SER A 31 16.40 8.27 -6.13
N GLY A 32 17.49 7.50 -6.21
CA GLY A 32 18.34 7.16 -5.06
C GLY A 32 17.71 6.14 -4.10
N ASP A 33 16.77 5.31 -4.56
CA ASP A 33 16.18 4.22 -3.79
C ASP A 33 17.23 3.10 -3.60
N PRO A 34 17.71 2.85 -2.37
CA PRO A 34 18.76 1.88 -2.10
C PRO A 34 18.24 0.44 -1.99
N SER A 35 16.92 0.24 -2.02
CA SER A 35 16.29 -1.05 -1.76
C SER A 35 16.20 -1.94 -3.01
N VAL A 36 16.42 -1.40 -4.21
CA VAL A 36 16.39 -2.16 -5.46
C VAL A 36 17.56 -1.79 -6.37
N VAL A 37 18.17 -2.77 -7.01
CA VAL A 37 19.23 -2.56 -8.00
C VAL A 37 19.16 -3.60 -9.10
N ARG A 38 19.42 -3.18 -10.34
CA ARG A 38 19.47 -4.06 -11.49
C ARG A 38 20.83 -3.93 -12.19
N ILE A 39 21.47 -5.07 -12.43
CA ILE A 39 22.82 -5.16 -13.00
C ILE A 39 22.78 -6.07 -14.21
N PHE A 40 23.39 -5.62 -15.30
CA PHE A 40 23.52 -6.39 -16.52
C PHE A 40 24.98 -6.77 -16.72
N ASN A 41 25.28 -8.06 -16.73
CA ASN A 41 26.64 -8.57 -16.90
C ASN A 41 26.76 -9.20 -18.27
N LEU A 42 27.59 -8.64 -19.14
CA LEU A 42 27.99 -9.32 -20.36
C LEU A 42 29.08 -10.31 -20.01
N VAL A 43 28.82 -11.58 -20.26
CA VAL A 43 29.75 -12.68 -19.99
C VAL A 43 29.96 -13.48 -21.28
N ARG A 44 31.04 -14.25 -21.35
CA ARG A 44 31.31 -15.15 -22.47
C ARG A 44 31.67 -16.53 -21.98
N SER A 45 31.53 -17.53 -22.85
CA SER A 45 31.99 -18.87 -22.55
C SER A 45 33.52 -18.92 -22.38
N ARG A 46 33.99 -19.67 -21.38
CA ARG A 46 35.42 -19.96 -21.20
C ARG A 46 35.98 -20.87 -22.29
N HIS A 47 35.11 -21.62 -22.96
CA HIS A 47 35.48 -22.56 -24.02
C HIS A 47 35.46 -21.90 -25.40
N ASP A 48 34.57 -20.93 -25.62
CA ASP A 48 34.45 -20.18 -26.88
C ASP A 48 34.25 -18.68 -26.59
N SER A 49 35.25 -17.87 -26.94
CA SER A 49 35.20 -16.43 -26.69
C SER A 49 34.25 -15.66 -27.60
N SER A 50 33.72 -16.31 -28.64
CA SER A 50 32.70 -15.74 -29.53
C SER A 50 31.27 -15.93 -29.03
N ASP A 51 31.07 -16.83 -28.06
CA ASP A 51 29.78 -17.14 -27.48
C ASP A 51 29.51 -16.24 -26.26
N LEU A 52 28.59 -15.29 -26.44
CA LEU A 52 28.29 -14.22 -25.50
C LEU A 52 26.91 -14.41 -24.88
N TYR A 53 26.82 -14.14 -23.58
CA TYR A 53 25.61 -14.23 -22.79
C TYR A 53 25.39 -12.93 -22.02
N LEU A 54 24.13 -12.55 -21.85
CA LEU A 54 23.72 -11.47 -20.97
C LEU A 54 23.15 -12.08 -19.69
N VAL A 55 23.87 -11.89 -18.58
CA VAL A 55 23.45 -12.32 -17.25
C VAL A 55 22.87 -11.12 -16.51
N THR A 56 21.56 -11.13 -16.30
CA THR A 56 20.85 -10.07 -15.58
C THR A 56 20.63 -10.49 -14.15
N ILE A 57 20.97 -9.59 -13.22
CA ILE A 57 20.75 -9.78 -11.79
C ILE A 57 19.93 -8.61 -11.28
N SER A 58 18.75 -8.90 -10.73
CA SER A 58 17.87 -7.91 -10.12
C SER A 58 17.77 -8.20 -8.63
N PHE A 59 18.23 -7.28 -7.79
CA PHE A 59 18.20 -7.39 -6.34
C PHE A 59 17.15 -6.48 -5.75
N SER A 60 16.39 -6.99 -4.78
CA SER A 60 15.39 -6.21 -4.04
C SER A 60 15.38 -6.60 -2.57
N VAL A 61 15.32 -5.60 -1.69
CA VAL A 61 15.19 -5.81 -0.24
C VAL A 61 13.76 -6.26 0.06
N GLN A 62 13.70 -7.52 0.49
CA GLN A 62 12.60 -8.35 0.92
C GLN A 62 12.24 -8.22 2.40
N ASP A 63 10.99 -8.46 2.80
CA ASP A 63 10.73 -9.21 4.03
C ASP A 63 10.54 -10.68 3.68
N TYR A 64 10.92 -11.59 4.58
CA TYR A 64 10.72 -13.02 4.43
C TYR A 64 10.09 -13.67 5.66
N GLU A 65 9.40 -14.78 5.44
CA GLU A 65 8.86 -15.66 6.47
C GLU A 65 9.06 -17.13 6.09
N ILE A 66 9.51 -17.93 7.05
CA ILE A 66 9.60 -19.39 6.97
C ILE A 66 8.73 -19.96 8.11
N PRO A 67 7.45 -20.25 7.86
CA PRO A 67 6.50 -20.64 8.90
C PRO A 67 6.93 -21.91 9.65
N ASP A 68 7.44 -22.90 8.93
CA ASP A 68 7.89 -24.19 9.50
C ASP A 68 9.00 -24.05 10.54
N GLN A 69 9.77 -22.95 10.47
CA GLN A 69 10.87 -22.65 11.39
C GLN A 69 10.54 -21.51 12.36
N ASN A 70 9.35 -20.91 12.26
CA ASN A 70 8.97 -19.69 12.96
C ASN A 70 10.05 -18.59 12.85
N LYS A 71 10.55 -18.40 11.63
CA LYS A 71 11.58 -17.39 11.30
C LYS A 71 10.98 -16.35 10.38
N ASN A 72 11.27 -15.08 10.67
CA ASN A 72 10.95 -13.97 9.81
C ASN A 72 12.02 -12.88 9.93
N GLY A 73 11.96 -11.91 9.03
CA GLY A 73 12.83 -10.74 9.06
C GLY A 73 13.06 -10.18 7.66
N PRO A 74 14.04 -9.28 7.50
CA PRO A 74 14.39 -8.79 6.18
C PRO A 74 15.27 -9.80 5.43
N ALA A 75 15.22 -9.75 4.12
CA ALA A 75 16.03 -10.54 3.21
C ALA A 75 16.44 -9.72 1.99
N LEU A 76 17.41 -10.24 1.22
CA LEU A 76 17.72 -9.73 -0.12
C LEU A 76 17.29 -10.79 -1.13
N LEU A 77 16.28 -10.48 -1.94
CA LEU A 77 15.87 -11.32 -3.07
C LEU A 77 16.68 -10.94 -4.30
N GLY A 78 17.38 -11.90 -4.87
CA GLY A 78 18.03 -11.82 -6.17
C GLY A 78 17.29 -12.67 -7.20
N MET A 79 16.99 -12.08 -8.35
CA MET A 79 16.49 -12.77 -9.54
C MET A 79 17.59 -12.76 -10.60
N LEU A 80 18.07 -13.95 -10.94
CA LEU A 80 19.13 -14.19 -11.91
C LEU A 80 18.51 -14.78 -13.19
N SER A 81 18.83 -14.18 -14.33
CA SER A 81 18.42 -14.67 -15.65
C SER A 81 19.62 -14.72 -16.58
N VAL A 82 19.78 -15.82 -17.32
CA VAL A 82 20.86 -16.00 -18.30
C VAL A 82 20.26 -16.01 -19.70
N VAL A 83 20.68 -15.04 -20.52
CA VAL A 83 20.16 -14.86 -21.88
C VAL A 83 21.28 -15.07 -22.89
N ASN A 84 21.14 -16.05 -23.77
CA ASN A 84 22.06 -16.28 -24.89
C ASN A 84 21.53 -15.70 -26.22
N ASP A 85 20.22 -15.73 -26.42
CA ASP A 85 19.55 -15.17 -27.60
C ASP A 85 18.41 -14.25 -27.16
N MET A 86 18.44 -13.02 -27.66
CA MET A 86 17.40 -12.00 -27.43
C MET A 86 16.06 -12.35 -28.09
N ARG A 87 16.04 -13.37 -28.95
CA ARG A 87 14.85 -13.89 -29.63
C ARG A 87 14.30 -15.17 -28.98
N ALA A 88 14.89 -15.61 -27.87
CA ALA A 88 14.41 -16.77 -27.16
C ALA A 88 13.03 -16.48 -26.53
N ASP A 89 12.13 -17.45 -26.65
CA ASP A 89 10.77 -17.39 -26.10
C ASP A 89 10.70 -17.93 -24.65
N THR A 90 11.80 -18.45 -24.12
CA THR A 90 11.90 -18.99 -22.75
C THR A 90 13.29 -18.75 -22.18
N ILE A 91 13.35 -18.16 -20.99
CA ILE A 91 14.60 -17.93 -20.26
C ILE A 91 14.57 -18.67 -18.92
N GLU A 92 15.69 -19.29 -18.57
CA GLU A 92 15.90 -19.84 -17.24
C GLU A 92 16.08 -18.70 -16.23
N GLN A 93 15.22 -18.70 -15.21
CA GLN A 93 15.28 -17.78 -14.09
C GLN A 93 15.55 -18.55 -12.80
N LEU A 94 16.53 -18.07 -12.04
CA LEU A 94 16.91 -18.59 -10.74
C LEU A 94 16.60 -17.54 -9.69
N TYR A 95 15.96 -17.97 -8.60
CA TYR A 95 15.75 -17.14 -7.44
C TYR A 95 16.80 -17.46 -6.39
N MET A 96 17.39 -16.42 -5.82
CA MET A 96 18.32 -16.53 -4.70
C MET A 96 17.88 -15.58 -3.61
N VAL A 97 17.90 -16.03 -2.37
CA VAL A 97 17.50 -15.22 -1.22
C VAL A 97 18.65 -15.23 -0.24
N ALA A 98 19.04 -14.06 0.26
CA ALA A 98 19.91 -13.95 1.43
C ALA A 98 19.07 -13.51 2.63
N PRO A 99 18.61 -14.45 3.49
CA PRO A 99 17.88 -14.13 4.70
C PRO A 99 18.73 -13.25 5.63
N THR A 100 18.09 -12.42 6.44
CA THR A 100 18.73 -11.56 7.46
C THR A 100 19.65 -10.45 6.94
N TYR A 101 19.66 -10.18 5.63
CA TYR A 101 20.23 -8.95 5.09
C TYR A 101 19.48 -7.71 5.63
N PRO A 102 20.13 -6.60 6.02
CA PRO A 102 21.57 -6.31 5.93
C PRO A 102 22.36 -6.58 7.23
N PHE A 103 21.80 -7.35 8.17
CA PHE A 103 22.39 -7.53 9.50
C PHE A 103 23.58 -8.51 9.54
N GLN A 104 23.73 -9.33 8.51
CA GLN A 104 24.90 -10.20 8.34
C GLN A 104 25.96 -9.56 7.43
N ARG A 105 27.22 -9.81 7.77
CA ARG A 105 28.38 -9.29 7.02
C ARG A 105 28.65 -10.09 5.74
N SER A 106 28.39 -11.38 5.75
CA SER A 106 28.40 -12.25 4.57
C SER A 106 26.99 -12.28 3.95
N LEU A 107 26.92 -12.11 2.64
CA LEU A 107 25.71 -12.38 1.87
C LEU A 107 25.66 -13.88 1.57
N GLU A 108 24.96 -14.63 2.42
CA GLU A 108 24.76 -16.07 2.24
C GLU A 108 23.49 -16.28 1.41
N PHE A 109 23.67 -16.40 0.09
CA PHE A 109 22.56 -16.66 -0.83
C PHE A 109 22.20 -18.14 -0.84
N GLU A 110 20.94 -18.41 -0.53
CA GLU A 110 20.29 -19.70 -0.71
C GLU A 110 19.50 -19.69 -2.02
N ILE A 111 19.46 -20.83 -2.72
CA ILE A 111 18.78 -20.95 -4.02
C ILE A 111 17.37 -21.47 -3.82
N TYR A 112 16.42 -20.90 -4.56
CA TYR A 112 15.01 -21.24 -4.49
C TYR A 112 14.39 -21.48 -5.87
N ASP A 113 13.44 -22.40 -5.92
CA ASP A 113 12.47 -22.54 -7.01
C ASP A 113 11.27 -21.64 -6.74
N PHE A 114 10.75 -21.00 -7.79
CA PHE A 114 9.45 -20.32 -7.71
C PHE A 114 8.31 -21.34 -7.76
N VAL A 115 7.42 -21.29 -6.76
CA VAL A 115 6.25 -22.18 -6.66
C VAL A 115 5.00 -21.46 -7.14
N GLY A 116 4.77 -20.24 -6.67
CA GLY A 116 3.55 -19.49 -6.96
C GLY A 116 3.44 -18.19 -6.19
N LEU A 117 2.23 -17.62 -6.23
CA LEU A 117 1.84 -16.43 -5.49
C LEU A 117 0.78 -16.79 -4.48
N THR A 118 0.89 -16.22 -3.28
CA THR A 118 -0.14 -16.30 -2.25
C THR A 118 -1.26 -15.28 -2.51
N ASN A 119 -2.37 -15.40 -1.77
CA ASN A 119 -3.48 -14.43 -1.87
C ASN A 119 -3.05 -13.02 -1.42
N ASP A 120 -2.11 -12.92 -0.47
CA ASP A 120 -1.65 -11.65 0.09
C ASP A 120 -0.43 -11.10 -0.67
N SER A 121 -0.27 -11.42 -1.96
CA SER A 121 0.81 -10.90 -2.82
C SER A 121 2.24 -11.27 -2.41
N HIS A 122 2.44 -12.36 -1.65
CA HIS A 122 3.78 -12.88 -1.36
C HIS A 122 4.21 -13.90 -2.42
N LEU A 123 5.49 -13.85 -2.81
CA LEU A 123 6.16 -14.90 -3.57
C LEU A 123 6.35 -16.13 -2.70
N GLU A 124 5.89 -17.27 -3.17
CA GLU A 124 6.17 -18.57 -2.57
C GLU A 124 7.38 -19.21 -3.26
N LEU A 125 8.45 -19.37 -2.48
CA LEU A 125 9.73 -19.88 -2.91
C LEU A 125 10.06 -21.17 -2.15
N ARG A 126 10.54 -22.20 -2.85
CA ARG A 126 10.94 -23.47 -2.23
C ARG A 126 12.45 -23.64 -2.29
N SER A 127 13.10 -23.87 -1.16
CA SER A 127 14.56 -23.95 -1.09
C SER A 127 15.09 -25.20 -1.83
N ILE A 128 16.27 -25.02 -2.43
CA ILE A 128 17.04 -26.10 -3.05
C ILE A 128 18.26 -26.35 -2.15
N PRO A 129 18.27 -27.42 -1.33
CA PRO A 129 19.33 -27.67 -0.35
C PRO A 129 20.66 -27.99 -1.02
N LEU A 130 21.77 -27.55 -0.40
CA LEU A 130 23.14 -27.91 -0.82
C LEU A 130 23.46 -29.40 -0.60
N ASP A 131 22.77 -30.04 0.32
CA ASP A 131 22.85 -31.48 0.49
C ASP A 131 21.45 -32.01 0.80
N PRO A 132 20.74 -32.56 -0.21
CA PRO A 132 19.40 -33.10 -0.04
C PRO A 132 19.28 -34.21 1.02
N LEU A 133 20.41 -34.82 1.42
CA LEU A 133 20.42 -35.90 2.42
C LEU A 133 20.50 -35.37 3.86
N SER A 134 21.00 -34.16 4.08
CA SER A 134 21.21 -33.59 5.41
C SER A 134 20.39 -32.33 5.69
N GLN A 135 20.01 -31.59 4.65
CA GLN A 135 19.28 -30.34 4.76
C GLN A 135 17.81 -30.51 4.30
N PRO A 136 16.83 -30.09 5.12
CA PRO A 136 15.44 -30.16 4.73
C PRO A 136 15.10 -29.09 3.69
N VAL A 137 14.17 -29.43 2.80
CA VAL A 137 13.50 -28.45 1.93
C VAL A 137 12.58 -27.59 2.79
N SER A 138 12.62 -26.27 2.60
CA SER A 138 11.82 -25.29 3.32
C SER A 138 11.09 -24.36 2.35
N THR A 139 9.87 -23.97 2.69
CA THR A 139 9.12 -22.96 1.95
C THR A 139 9.34 -21.59 2.59
N LEU A 140 9.68 -20.61 1.76
CA LEU A 140 9.91 -19.22 2.13
C LEU A 140 8.88 -18.34 1.40
N PHE A 141 8.22 -17.48 2.16
CA PHE A 141 7.36 -16.44 1.62
C PHE A 141 8.10 -15.13 1.65
N THR A 142 8.06 -14.36 0.57
CA THR A 142 8.73 -13.04 0.53
C THR A 142 7.94 -12.02 -0.25
N SER A 143 7.95 -10.78 0.23
CA SER A 143 7.34 -9.63 -0.42
C SER A 143 8.07 -8.37 -0.01
N ARG A 144 8.08 -7.36 -0.87
CA ARG A 144 8.51 -6.00 -0.53
C ARG A 144 7.32 -5.26 0.06
N ASN A 145 7.39 -4.94 1.35
CA ASN A 145 6.37 -4.13 2.01
C ASN A 145 6.76 -2.65 1.95
N ARG A 146 5.89 -1.81 1.42
CA ARG A 146 6.05 -0.34 1.44
C ARG A 146 4.85 0.33 2.07
N GLY A 147 5.06 1.43 2.77
CA GLY A 147 3.98 2.17 3.40
C GLY A 147 4.36 2.64 4.78
N PHE A 148 3.36 2.95 5.58
CA PHE A 148 3.56 3.70 6.81
C PHE A 148 2.92 2.99 8.01
N TYR A 149 3.53 3.23 9.17
CA TYR A 149 3.22 2.55 10.43
C TYR A 149 2.98 3.59 11.54
N ASP A 150 2.01 3.34 12.43
CA ASP A 150 1.91 4.01 13.74
C ASP A 150 2.18 2.98 14.84
N GLY A 151 3.44 2.97 15.28
CA GLY A 151 3.94 1.99 16.24
C GLY A 151 3.76 0.54 15.73
N ALA A 152 3.34 -0.34 16.64
CA ALA A 152 3.10 -1.76 16.35
C ALA A 152 1.62 -2.11 16.21
N VAL A 153 0.73 -1.12 16.23
CA VAL A 153 -0.73 -1.31 16.35
C VAL A 153 -1.49 -0.94 15.08
N GLN A 154 -0.92 -0.07 14.23
CA GLN A 154 -1.56 0.35 12.99
C GLN A 154 -0.56 0.44 11.86
N SER A 155 -0.99 0.04 10.66
CA SER A 155 -0.19 0.14 9.45
C SER A 155 -1.06 0.18 8.20
N ASN A 156 -0.53 0.82 7.17
CA ASN A 156 -1.09 0.81 5.83
C ASN A 156 0.06 0.50 4.89
N THR A 157 0.20 -0.77 4.59
CA THR A 157 1.33 -1.31 3.84
C THR A 157 0.83 -1.87 2.53
N HIS A 158 1.63 -1.73 1.49
CA HIS A 158 1.42 -2.36 0.21
C HIS A 158 2.45 -3.46 0.08
N SER A 159 1.97 -4.70 0.08
CA SER A 159 2.80 -5.88 -0.10
C SER A 159 2.95 -6.12 -1.58
N MET A 160 4.17 -5.91 -2.07
CA MET A 160 4.52 -5.97 -3.48
C MET A 160 5.38 -7.18 -3.78
N TYR A 161 5.15 -7.78 -4.94
CA TYR A 161 6.04 -8.73 -5.56
C TYR A 161 6.43 -8.24 -6.97
N SER A 162 7.46 -8.87 -7.51
CA SER A 162 7.82 -8.70 -8.90
C SER A 162 8.12 -10.04 -9.53
N LEU A 163 7.66 -10.23 -10.75
CA LEU A 163 7.98 -11.37 -11.60
C LEU A 163 8.62 -10.83 -12.88
N LEU A 164 9.69 -11.47 -13.31
CA LEU A 164 10.27 -11.20 -14.62
C LEU A 164 9.45 -11.98 -15.66
N ASP A 165 9.11 -11.31 -16.76
CA ASP A 165 8.40 -11.98 -17.86
C ASP A 165 9.35 -12.98 -18.54
N THR A 166 9.12 -14.27 -18.31
CA THR A 166 9.96 -15.33 -18.89
C THR A 166 9.56 -15.71 -20.31
N ALA A 167 8.44 -15.18 -20.83
CA ALA A 167 7.94 -15.47 -22.18
C ALA A 167 8.51 -14.52 -23.25
N ASP A 168 8.90 -13.29 -22.87
CA ASP A 168 9.54 -12.33 -23.78
C ASP A 168 10.82 -11.75 -23.17
N THR A 169 11.96 -12.21 -23.69
CA THR A 169 13.30 -11.75 -23.33
C THR A 169 13.45 -10.22 -23.34
N LYS A 170 12.86 -9.55 -24.33
CA LYS A 170 13.00 -8.10 -24.46
C LYS A 170 12.24 -7.39 -23.34
N THR A 171 11.00 -7.82 -23.09
CA THR A 171 10.18 -7.28 -22.01
C THR A 171 10.81 -7.58 -20.66
N MET A 172 11.30 -8.79 -20.44
CA MET A 172 12.06 -9.18 -19.25
C MET A 172 13.17 -8.19 -18.92
N LEU A 173 14.00 -7.83 -19.91
CA LEU A 173 15.19 -7.00 -19.73
C LEU A 173 14.89 -5.51 -19.57
N THR A 174 13.79 -5.03 -20.18
CA THR A 174 13.45 -3.61 -20.23
C THR A 174 12.46 -3.19 -19.15
N HIS A 175 11.55 -4.08 -18.78
CA HIS A 175 10.54 -3.84 -17.76
C HIS A 175 10.89 -4.57 -16.46
N TRP A 176 10.59 -3.91 -15.34
CA TRP A 176 10.68 -4.51 -14.02
C TRP A 176 9.52 -3.98 -13.17
N ASP A 177 8.36 -4.57 -13.42
CA ASP A 177 7.10 -4.09 -12.85
C ASP A 177 6.86 -4.71 -11.48
N TRP A 178 6.27 -3.92 -10.59
CA TRP A 178 5.87 -4.31 -9.25
C TRP A 178 4.35 -4.38 -9.18
N SER A 179 3.84 -5.46 -8.62
CA SER A 179 2.41 -5.71 -8.43
C SER A 179 2.16 -6.09 -6.98
N GLY A 180 0.99 -5.76 -6.44
CA GLY A 180 0.73 -6.02 -5.04
C GLY A 180 -0.63 -5.55 -4.56
N GLU A 181 -0.91 -5.84 -3.29
CA GLU A 181 -2.15 -5.46 -2.62
C GLU A 181 -1.88 -4.65 -1.35
N THR A 182 -2.83 -3.78 -1.00
CA THR A 182 -2.74 -2.98 0.22
C THR A 182 -3.31 -3.75 1.40
N ILE A 183 -2.51 -3.91 2.43
CA ILE A 183 -2.85 -4.51 3.72
C ILE A 183 -2.99 -3.37 4.74
N ILE A 184 -4.17 -3.25 5.34
CA ILE A 184 -4.46 -2.26 6.38
C ILE A 184 -4.62 -3.01 7.70
N ALA A 185 -3.75 -2.69 8.66
CA ALA A 185 -3.91 -3.11 10.04
C ALA A 185 -4.44 -1.91 10.86
N ASP A 186 -5.64 -2.04 11.42
CA ASP A 186 -6.24 -0.99 12.26
C ASP A 186 -6.77 -1.58 13.57
N SER A 187 -5.93 -1.58 14.61
CA SER A 187 -6.31 -2.04 15.95
C SER A 187 -7.35 -1.15 16.66
N TRP A 188 -7.56 0.07 16.18
CA TRP A 188 -8.46 1.06 16.79
C TRP A 188 -9.74 1.29 15.98
N ALA A 189 -10.00 0.49 14.95
CA ALA A 189 -11.20 0.58 14.12
C ALA A 189 -12.51 0.62 14.93
N TRP A 190 -12.55 -0.05 16.09
CA TRP A 190 -13.71 -0.09 16.99
C TRP A 190 -14.11 1.29 17.54
N VAL A 191 -13.17 2.23 17.63
CA VAL A 191 -13.41 3.60 18.13
C VAL A 191 -14.41 4.34 17.23
N HIS A 192 -14.48 3.97 15.95
CA HIS A 192 -15.46 4.48 15.00
C HIS A 192 -16.84 3.85 15.13
N GLY A 193 -17.00 2.83 15.99
CA GLY A 193 -18.28 2.21 16.33
C GLY A 193 -19.31 3.19 16.92
N ILE A 194 -18.89 4.38 17.34
CA ILE A 194 -19.79 5.49 17.72
C ILE A 194 -20.79 5.85 16.61
N HIS A 195 -20.42 5.69 15.33
CA HIS A 195 -21.32 5.93 14.21
C HIS A 195 -22.48 4.96 14.14
N LEU A 196 -22.30 3.73 14.62
CA LEU A 196 -23.39 2.76 14.74
C LEU A 196 -24.47 3.31 15.69
N VAL A 197 -24.06 3.89 16.82
CA VAL A 197 -24.97 4.49 17.80
C VAL A 197 -25.67 5.72 17.20
N PHE A 198 -24.93 6.57 16.50
CA PHE A 198 -25.51 7.74 15.82
C PHE A 198 -26.52 7.33 14.74
N GLY A 199 -26.20 6.28 13.97
CA GLY A 199 -27.07 5.69 12.96
C GLY A 199 -28.37 5.15 13.59
N MET A 200 -28.27 4.33 14.63
CA MET A 200 -29.43 3.78 15.35
C MET A 200 -30.35 4.86 15.90
N GLN A 201 -29.79 5.90 16.54
CA GLN A 201 -30.57 7.03 17.04
C GLN A 201 -31.29 7.77 15.91
N THR A 202 -30.65 7.91 14.75
CA THR A 202 -31.21 8.60 13.58
C THR A 202 -32.33 7.77 12.95
N VAL A 203 -32.14 6.46 12.79
CA VAL A 203 -33.17 5.53 12.31
C VAL A 203 -34.39 5.54 13.24
N TYR A 204 -34.16 5.47 14.56
CA TYR A 204 -35.25 5.55 15.54
C TYR A 204 -36.05 6.85 15.43
N SER A 205 -35.36 7.98 15.27
CA SER A 205 -36.00 9.29 15.08
C SER A 205 -36.82 9.37 13.79
N LEU A 206 -36.31 8.79 12.69
CA LEU A 206 -37.01 8.72 11.42
C LEU A 206 -38.26 7.80 11.51
N LEU A 207 -38.17 6.67 12.22
CA LEU A 207 -39.31 5.79 12.45
C LEU A 207 -40.42 6.49 13.24
N LEU A 208 -40.07 7.24 14.30
CA LEU A 208 -41.04 8.05 15.03
C LEU A 208 -41.68 9.12 14.15
N LEU A 209 -40.89 9.81 13.32
CA LEU A 209 -41.41 10.80 12.39
C LEU A 209 -42.36 10.18 11.36
N LEU A 210 -42.02 9.02 10.79
CA LEU A 210 -42.87 8.29 9.85
C LEU A 210 -44.19 7.88 10.52
N LEU A 211 -44.15 7.40 11.76
CA LEU A 211 -45.34 7.00 12.51
C LEU A 211 -46.26 8.20 12.81
N VAL A 212 -45.70 9.33 13.25
CA VAL A 212 -46.46 10.57 13.50
C VAL A 212 -47.04 11.11 12.19
N THR A 213 -46.28 11.10 11.11
CA THR A 213 -46.73 11.51 9.77
C THR A 213 -47.89 10.62 9.31
N TYR A 214 -47.76 9.30 9.45
CA TYR A 214 -48.81 8.34 9.12
C TYR A 214 -50.09 8.58 9.93
N GLN A 215 -49.98 8.81 11.24
CA GLN A 215 -51.13 9.10 12.10
C GLN A 215 -51.83 10.42 11.72
N ASN A 216 -51.06 11.46 11.37
CA ASN A 216 -51.63 12.72 10.88
C ASN A 216 -52.38 12.54 9.56
N ILE A 217 -51.79 11.81 8.60
CA ILE A 217 -52.46 11.49 7.32
C ILE A 217 -53.76 10.73 7.57
N ARG A 218 -53.76 9.74 8.49
CA ARG A 218 -54.95 8.97 8.89
C ARG A 218 -56.04 9.83 9.52
N THR A 219 -55.68 10.94 10.18
CA THR A 219 -56.64 11.90 10.76
C THR A 219 -57.06 13.01 9.77
N GLY A 220 -56.71 12.86 8.49
CA GLY A 220 -57.08 13.79 7.42
C GLY A 220 -56.21 15.05 7.36
N LYS A 221 -55.11 15.10 8.12
CA LYS A 221 -54.16 16.23 8.13
C LYS A 221 -52.93 15.87 7.31
N ILE A 222 -52.64 16.64 6.27
CA ILE A 222 -51.38 16.53 5.54
C ILE A 222 -50.33 17.31 6.31
N TRP A 223 -49.47 16.60 7.04
CA TRP A 223 -48.32 17.17 7.74
C TRP A 223 -47.11 16.26 7.56
N ILE A 224 -46.05 16.81 6.99
CA ILE A 224 -44.74 16.16 6.88
C ILE A 224 -43.80 16.96 7.77
N GLY A 225 -43.38 16.36 8.88
CA GLY A 225 -42.43 17.01 9.78
C GLY A 225 -41.04 17.10 9.16
N ALA A 226 -40.25 18.09 9.59
CA ALA A 226 -38.86 18.16 9.17
C ALA A 226 -38.06 16.96 9.74
N PRO A 227 -37.34 16.19 8.90
CA PRO A 227 -36.58 15.02 9.35
C PRO A 227 -35.53 15.35 10.41
N PHE A 228 -35.05 16.59 10.40
CA PHE A 228 -34.07 17.10 11.35
C PHE A 228 -34.67 17.88 12.52
N ALA A 229 -36.00 17.99 12.65
CA ALA A 229 -36.62 18.66 13.80
C ALA A 229 -36.37 17.93 15.13
N ALA A 230 -36.16 16.61 15.08
CA ALA A 230 -35.84 15.80 16.25
C ALA A 230 -34.36 15.89 16.67
N VAL A 231 -33.49 16.46 15.82
CA VAL A 231 -32.05 16.55 16.11
C VAL A 231 -31.76 17.92 16.71
N SER A 232 -31.44 17.95 18.00
CA SER A 232 -31.09 19.19 18.69
C SER A 232 -29.70 19.69 18.31
N THR A 233 -29.48 21.00 18.38
CA THR A 233 -28.16 21.62 18.20
C THR A 233 -27.12 21.02 19.15
N THR A 234 -27.50 20.79 20.41
CA THR A 234 -26.64 20.14 21.42
C THR A 234 -26.25 18.72 21.03
N THR A 235 -27.16 17.97 20.41
CA THR A 235 -26.87 16.61 19.90
C THR A 235 -25.86 16.64 18.76
N LEU A 236 -25.96 17.58 17.82
CA LEU A 236 -24.98 17.69 16.72
C LEU A 236 -23.60 18.10 17.23
N VAL A 237 -23.53 19.09 18.12
CA VAL A 237 -22.26 19.56 18.69
C VAL A 237 -21.58 18.44 19.51
N SER A 238 -22.34 17.72 20.34
CA SER A 238 -21.80 16.61 21.13
C SER A 238 -21.32 15.44 20.26
N ARG A 239 -22.04 15.10 19.18
CA ARG A 239 -21.58 14.11 18.19
C ARG A 239 -20.25 14.52 17.54
N GLY A 240 -20.14 15.78 17.11
CA GLY A 240 -18.89 16.31 16.57
C GLY A 240 -17.73 16.20 17.56
N PHE A 241 -17.97 16.54 18.82
CA PHE A 241 -16.94 16.43 19.88
C PHE A 241 -16.54 14.97 20.16
N LEU A 242 -17.49 14.03 20.15
CA LEU A 242 -17.21 12.61 20.32
C LEU A 242 -16.34 12.06 19.18
N VAL A 243 -16.58 12.48 17.93
CA VAL A 243 -15.71 12.11 16.79
C VAL A 243 -14.32 12.73 16.93
N MET A 244 -14.21 13.97 17.43
CA MET A 244 -12.88 14.55 17.70
C MET A 244 -12.11 13.76 18.77
N ILE A 245 -12.79 13.27 19.81
CA ILE A 245 -12.20 12.36 20.82
C ILE A 245 -11.81 11.03 20.16
N SER A 246 -12.65 10.50 19.26
CA SER A 246 -12.38 9.25 18.55
C SER A 246 -11.10 9.35 17.72
N TRP A 247 -10.91 10.47 17.01
CA TRP A 247 -9.66 10.79 16.32
C TRP A 247 -8.47 10.92 17.26
N TYR A 248 -8.64 11.56 18.41
CA TYR A 248 -7.56 11.70 19.39
C TYR A 248 -7.10 10.34 19.96
N VAL A 249 -8.04 9.45 20.28
CA VAL A 249 -7.72 8.08 20.75
C VAL A 249 -7.02 7.28 19.64
N ASN A 250 -7.40 7.55 18.39
CA ASN A 250 -6.80 6.94 17.21
C ASN A 250 -5.54 7.66 16.69
N SER A 251 -4.88 8.49 17.50
CA SER A 251 -3.69 9.27 17.10
C SER A 251 -3.84 10.09 15.80
N PHE A 252 -5.08 10.44 15.41
CA PHE A 252 -5.44 11.05 14.13
C PHE A 252 -5.08 10.21 12.88
N TRP A 253 -4.83 8.90 13.04
CA TRP A 253 -4.40 7.99 11.98
C TRP A 253 -5.32 7.99 10.76
N THR A 254 -6.63 7.80 10.97
CA THR A 254 -7.63 7.78 9.89
C THR A 254 -7.65 9.08 9.05
N LEU A 255 -7.41 10.23 9.69
CA LEU A 255 -7.30 11.51 8.98
C LEU A 255 -5.99 11.64 8.21
N TYR A 256 -4.90 11.17 8.81
CA TYR A 256 -3.58 11.15 8.19
C TYR A 256 -3.59 10.28 6.93
N GLU A 257 -4.12 9.07 7.01
CA GLU A 257 -4.33 8.15 5.89
C GLU A 257 -5.13 8.81 4.76
N PHE A 258 -6.24 9.44 5.09
CA PHE A 258 -7.08 10.11 4.09
C PHE A 258 -6.35 11.30 3.44
N ALA A 259 -5.60 12.08 4.22
CA ALA A 259 -4.81 13.18 3.70
C ALA A 259 -3.72 12.68 2.75
N LEU A 260 -2.97 11.64 3.12
CA LEU A 260 -1.98 10.99 2.27
C LEU A 260 -2.59 10.40 1.00
N SER A 261 -3.73 9.71 1.10
CA SER A 261 -4.44 9.17 -0.08
C SER A 261 -4.87 10.25 -1.06
N ASN A 262 -5.26 11.44 -0.58
CA ASN A 262 -5.55 12.58 -1.44
C ASN A 262 -4.26 13.20 -2.00
N ALA A 263 -3.19 13.28 -1.21
CA ALA A 263 -1.89 13.81 -1.62
C ALA A 263 -1.26 12.94 -2.72
N ALA A 264 -1.25 11.62 -2.56
CA ALA A 264 -0.76 10.66 -3.54
C ALA A 264 -1.48 10.78 -4.89
N LYS A 265 -2.81 10.97 -4.88
CA LYS A 265 -3.59 11.24 -6.11
C LYS A 265 -3.23 12.55 -6.80
N LEU A 266 -2.74 13.53 -6.05
CA LEU A 266 -2.33 14.83 -6.59
C LEU A 266 -0.89 14.81 -7.11
N SER A 267 0.00 14.08 -6.44
CA SER A 267 1.41 13.92 -6.82
C SER A 267 1.61 12.84 -7.90
N GLY A 268 0.62 11.98 -8.14
CA GLY A 268 0.71 10.89 -9.12
C GLY A 268 1.45 9.66 -8.61
N HIS A 269 1.65 9.56 -7.30
CA HIS A 269 2.19 8.37 -6.64
C HIS A 269 1.13 7.29 -6.50
N GLU A 270 1.57 6.12 -6.06
CA GLU A 270 0.71 4.98 -5.76
C GLU A 270 -0.40 5.35 -4.77
N ILE A 271 -1.61 4.83 -5.03
CA ILE A 271 -2.80 5.21 -4.28
C ILE A 271 -2.79 4.48 -2.93
N VAL A 272 -2.59 5.25 -1.85
CA VAL A 272 -2.85 4.78 -0.49
C VAL A 272 -4.33 4.38 -0.35
N HIS A 273 -4.57 3.13 0.00
CA HIS A 273 -5.92 2.61 0.21
C HIS A 273 -6.47 3.09 1.56
N VAL A 274 -7.73 3.51 1.59
CA VAL A 274 -8.37 4.06 2.80
C VAL A 274 -9.85 3.72 2.83
N HIS A 275 -10.40 3.54 4.03
CA HIS A 275 -11.85 3.39 4.24
C HIS A 275 -12.56 4.74 4.07
N LYS A 276 -12.82 5.13 2.82
CA LYS A 276 -13.38 6.44 2.45
C LYS A 276 -14.68 6.77 3.15
N GLU A 277 -15.58 5.78 3.30
CA GLU A 277 -16.89 5.95 3.94
C GLU A 277 -16.76 6.31 5.43
N LEU A 278 -15.75 5.74 6.10
CA LEU A 278 -15.48 5.99 7.52
C LEU A 278 -15.06 7.45 7.73
N VAL A 279 -14.06 7.89 6.97
CA VAL A 279 -13.56 9.29 7.04
C VAL A 279 -14.65 10.26 6.63
N HIS A 280 -15.45 9.92 5.61
CA HIS A 280 -16.57 10.73 5.18
C HIS A 280 -17.56 10.94 6.33
N ALA A 281 -17.97 9.86 7.01
CA ALA A 281 -18.88 9.95 8.15
C ALA A 281 -18.29 10.81 9.27
N ASP A 282 -17.01 10.62 9.63
CA ASP A 282 -16.34 11.42 10.65
C ASP A 282 -16.36 12.92 10.31
N VAL A 283 -15.83 13.28 9.14
CA VAL A 283 -15.67 14.68 8.73
C VAL A 283 -17.04 15.34 8.56
N LEU A 284 -18.04 14.63 8.04
CA LEU A 284 -19.42 15.14 7.95
C LEU A 284 -19.99 15.44 9.33
N VAL A 285 -19.83 14.52 10.30
CA VAL A 285 -20.36 14.72 11.66
C VAL A 285 -19.66 15.90 12.36
N VAL A 286 -18.35 16.03 12.20
CA VAL A 286 -17.60 17.19 12.72
C VAL A 286 -18.04 18.48 12.04
N TYR A 287 -18.21 18.49 10.71
CA TYR A 287 -18.71 19.63 9.96
C TYR A 287 -20.10 20.07 10.44
N LEU A 288 -21.03 19.12 10.60
CA LEU A 288 -22.36 19.41 11.12
C LEU A 288 -22.33 19.91 12.57
N GLY A 289 -21.41 19.39 13.40
CA GLY A 289 -21.14 19.90 14.74
C GLY A 289 -20.69 21.36 14.72
N ILE A 290 -19.79 21.73 13.82
CA ILE A 290 -19.32 23.12 13.64
C ILE A 290 -20.46 24.02 13.16
N VAL A 291 -21.24 23.60 12.16
CA VAL A 291 -22.38 24.36 11.65
C VAL A 291 -23.43 24.56 12.74
N ALA A 292 -23.72 23.53 13.54
CA ALA A 292 -24.64 23.62 14.67
C ALA A 292 -24.12 24.59 15.75
N PHE A 293 -22.81 24.55 16.03
CA PHE A 293 -22.18 25.49 16.96
C PHE A 293 -22.25 26.94 16.46
N LEU A 294 -21.98 27.17 15.18
CA LEU A 294 -22.12 28.49 14.55
C LEU A 294 -23.56 28.98 14.59
N SER A 295 -24.52 28.12 14.24
CA SER A 295 -25.96 28.39 14.32
C SER A 295 -26.38 28.84 15.73
N TRP A 296 -25.82 28.21 16.77
CA TRP A 296 -26.04 28.61 18.16
C TRP A 296 -25.47 30.00 18.48
N ILE A 297 -24.26 30.32 18.02
CA ILE A 297 -23.63 31.64 18.23
C ILE A 297 -24.42 32.76 17.55
N ILE A 298 -24.76 32.58 16.27
CA ILE A 298 -25.47 33.59 15.48
C ILE A 298 -26.96 33.67 15.84
N ARG A 299 -27.47 32.73 16.64
CA ARG A 299 -28.89 32.59 17.02
C ARG A 299 -29.83 32.44 15.84
N GLU A 300 -29.33 31.95 14.71
CA GLU A 300 -30.10 31.63 13.51
C GLU A 300 -30.00 30.14 13.22
N ARG A 301 -31.14 29.51 12.93
CA ARG A 301 -31.20 28.09 12.59
C ARG A 301 -30.71 27.87 11.17
N ILE A 302 -29.55 27.22 11.03
CA ILE A 302 -29.07 26.73 9.74
C ILE A 302 -29.72 25.37 9.49
N ASP A 303 -30.35 25.19 8.33
CA ASP A 303 -30.93 23.90 7.95
C ASP A 303 -29.82 22.87 7.72
N PRO A 304 -29.80 21.74 8.46
CA PRO A 304 -28.82 20.68 8.24
C PRO A 304 -28.80 20.14 6.81
N ALA A 305 -29.91 20.17 6.08
CA ALA A 305 -29.95 19.72 4.68
C ALA A 305 -29.07 20.59 3.77
N ILE A 306 -29.09 21.92 3.98
CA ILE A 306 -28.23 22.85 3.24
C ILE A 306 -26.77 22.61 3.59
N ALA A 307 -26.47 22.41 4.87
CA ALA A 307 -25.13 22.12 5.33
C ALA A 307 -24.58 20.82 4.73
N ILE A 308 -25.36 19.72 4.76
CA ILE A 308 -25.00 18.45 4.13
C ILE A 308 -24.77 18.66 2.63
N PHE A 309 -25.68 19.34 1.93
CA PHE A 309 -25.53 19.59 0.49
C PHE A 309 -24.24 20.34 0.15
N LEU A 310 -23.90 21.39 0.91
CA LEU A 310 -22.65 22.13 0.73
C LEU A 310 -21.42 21.25 1.03
N PHE A 311 -21.48 20.46 2.09
CA PHE A 311 -20.43 19.50 2.42
C PHE A 311 -20.19 18.51 1.27
N GLU A 312 -21.24 17.91 0.71
CA GLU A 312 -21.12 16.94 -0.38
C GLU A 312 -20.47 17.56 -1.62
N ILE A 313 -20.82 18.80 -1.98
CA ILE A 313 -20.18 19.52 -3.08
C ILE A 313 -18.68 19.72 -2.81
N ILE A 314 -18.33 20.20 -1.61
CA ILE A 314 -16.93 20.44 -1.23
C ILE A 314 -16.16 19.13 -1.21
N HIS A 315 -16.72 18.09 -0.59
CA HIS A 315 -16.08 16.79 -0.47
C HIS A 315 -15.85 16.16 -1.85
N LYS A 316 -16.85 16.19 -2.74
CA LYS A 316 -16.74 15.67 -4.11
C LYS A 316 -15.69 16.40 -4.95
N HIS A 317 -15.61 17.72 -4.83
CA HIS A 317 -14.70 18.56 -5.62
C HIS A 317 -13.40 18.95 -4.90
N ARG A 318 -13.10 18.35 -3.74
CA ARG A 318 -11.95 18.69 -2.88
C ARG A 318 -10.61 18.75 -3.62
N LEU A 319 -10.34 17.79 -4.49
CA LEU A 319 -9.07 17.74 -5.24
C LEU A 319 -8.99 18.89 -6.27
N SER A 320 -10.11 19.24 -6.91
CA SER A 320 -10.19 20.39 -7.81
C SER A 320 -9.96 21.70 -7.05
N PHE A 321 -10.51 21.85 -5.84
CA PHE A 321 -10.27 23.03 -5.00
C PHE A 321 -8.80 23.18 -4.60
N ILE A 322 -8.14 22.08 -4.24
CA ILE A 322 -6.70 22.11 -3.94
C ILE A 322 -5.89 22.53 -5.17
N LYS A 323 -6.22 22.00 -6.35
CA LYS A 323 -5.53 22.33 -7.62
C LYS A 323 -5.66 23.81 -8.03
N ILE A 324 -6.71 24.50 -7.59
CA ILE A 324 -6.90 25.93 -7.88
C ILE A 324 -5.85 26.81 -7.16
N SER A 325 -5.21 26.31 -6.10
CA SER A 325 -4.20 27.04 -5.34
C SER A 325 -2.81 26.42 -5.51
N PRO A 326 -1.99 26.89 -6.48
CA PRO A 326 -0.66 26.36 -6.72
C PRO A 326 0.27 26.33 -5.49
N PRO A 327 0.27 27.34 -4.58
CA PRO A 327 1.09 27.28 -3.38
C PRO A 327 0.73 26.13 -2.43
N ILE A 328 -0.56 25.81 -2.32
CA ILE A 328 -1.05 24.71 -1.48
C ILE A 328 -0.72 23.38 -2.16
N LEU A 329 -0.99 23.27 -3.47
CA LEU A 329 -0.70 22.09 -4.26
C LEU A 329 0.79 21.71 -4.17
N ASN A 330 1.69 22.67 -4.37
CA ASN A 330 3.13 22.42 -4.30
C ASN A 330 3.56 21.91 -2.93
N LYS A 331 3.04 22.47 -1.82
CA LYS A 331 3.35 21.98 -0.48
C LYS A 331 2.87 20.54 -0.25
N ILE A 332 1.68 20.21 -0.75
CA ILE A 332 1.12 18.86 -0.64
C ILE A 332 1.97 17.87 -1.44
N ILE A 333 2.34 18.22 -2.66
CA ILE A 333 3.20 17.38 -3.52
C ILE A 333 4.56 17.19 -2.85
N THR A 334 5.26 18.25 -2.44
CA THR A 334 6.56 18.13 -1.76
C THR A 334 6.51 17.25 -0.51
N TYR A 335 5.44 17.37 0.29
CA TYR A 335 5.27 16.50 1.45
C TYR A 335 5.03 15.04 1.03
N SER A 336 4.13 14.81 0.06
CA SER A 336 3.86 13.47 -0.49
C SER A 336 5.13 12.82 -1.03
N ASP A 337 5.95 13.55 -1.79
CA ASP A 337 7.18 13.06 -2.38
C ASP A 337 8.19 12.69 -1.28
N SER A 338 8.29 13.52 -0.24
CA SER A 338 9.19 13.24 0.89
C SER A 338 8.79 11.98 1.67
N VAL A 339 7.50 11.74 1.87
CA VAL A 339 7.00 10.52 2.52
C VAL A 339 7.27 9.31 1.63
N PHE A 340 6.95 9.41 0.34
CA PHE A 340 7.18 8.31 -0.61
C PHE A 340 8.66 7.91 -0.74
N GLN A 341 9.58 8.88 -0.63
CA GLN A 341 11.03 8.64 -0.65
C GLN A 341 11.60 8.13 0.68
N LEU A 342 10.97 8.44 1.81
CA LEU A 342 11.35 7.88 3.12
C LEU A 342 10.84 6.43 3.27
N ASP A 343 9.76 6.10 2.56
CA ASP A 343 9.13 4.77 2.51
C ASP A 343 9.62 3.92 1.31
N SER A 344 10.65 4.38 0.57
CA SER A 344 11.39 3.61 -0.45
C SER A 344 12.73 3.16 0.09
#